data_AF-A7SYF4-F1
#
_entry.id   AF-A7SYF4-F1
#
_cell.length_a   1.000
_cell.length_b   1.000
_cell.length_c   1.000
_cell.angle_alpha   90.00
_cell.angle_beta   90.00
_cell.angle_gamma   90.00
#
_symmetry.space_group_name_H-M   'P 1'
#
loop_
_entity.id
_entity.type
_entity.pdbx_description
1 polymer ?
#
loop_
_entity_poly.entity_id
_entity_poly.type
_entity_poly.pdbx_seq_one_letter_code
_entity_poly.pdbx_strand_id
1 'polypeptide(L)'
;GHTQSTCAPHPPKGVGCTGVPDEGGATPKAPVHPIHLRVSAAQVFLMKEEKGEESPIYTPLLNDLELITTSFIETSNNTQATLETSNNTQATLETSNNTQATLETSNNTQATLETSNNTQATLETSNNTQATLETSNNTQASLETSNNTQATLVTSNNTQATLETSNNTQATLETSNNTQATLETINNTQATLETSNNNSRCKFKKAYHQ
;
A
#
# COMPACT_ATOMS: atom_id res chain seq x y z
N GLY A 1 48.60 13.18 26.46
CA GLY A 1 48.36 13.65 27.83
C GLY A 1 47.71 15.02 27.77
N HIS A 2 46.73 15.25 28.64
CA HIS A 2 45.95 16.46 28.97
C HIS A 2 46.58 17.82 28.55
N THR A 3 45.82 18.85 28.16
CA THR A 3 44.95 19.71 29.01
C THR A 3 44.21 20.72 28.09
N GLN A 4 42.89 20.90 28.10
CA GLN A 4 42.03 21.77 28.96
C GLN A 4 42.36 23.28 29.05
N SER A 5 41.28 24.07 29.17
CA SER A 5 41.11 25.49 29.60
C SER A 5 41.24 26.59 28.53
N THR A 6 40.42 27.66 28.45
CA THR A 6 39.39 28.25 29.35
C THR A 6 38.58 29.36 28.62
N CYS A 7 37.47 29.79 29.25
CA CYS A 7 36.36 30.66 28.83
C CYS A 7 36.62 32.16 28.47
N ALA A 8 35.74 32.68 27.56
CA ALA A 8 34.90 33.92 27.53
C ALA A 8 35.47 35.31 27.96
N PRO A 9 35.05 36.49 27.38
CA PRO A 9 33.66 37.01 27.43
C PRO A 9 33.12 37.87 26.24
N HIS A 10 31.80 38.06 26.20
CA HIS A 10 30.99 39.03 25.41
C HIS A 10 31.33 40.52 25.74
N PRO A 11 30.95 41.58 24.94
CA PRO A 11 29.57 42.00 24.57
C PRO A 11 29.46 42.84 23.23
N PRO A 12 28.48 43.75 22.98
CA PRO A 12 27.03 43.55 22.75
C PRO A 12 26.43 44.24 21.46
N LYS A 13 25.18 43.86 21.11
CA LYS A 13 24.05 44.62 20.48
C LYS A 13 24.22 45.37 19.13
N GLY A 14 23.50 44.87 18.11
CA GLY A 14 22.44 45.62 17.39
C GLY A 14 22.73 46.33 16.05
N VAL A 15 21.78 46.17 15.12
CA VAL A 15 21.36 47.02 13.97
C VAL A 15 21.88 46.68 12.54
N GLY A 16 20.96 46.19 11.69
CA GLY A 16 20.64 46.78 10.37
C GLY A 16 21.25 46.21 9.06
N CYS A 17 20.46 45.42 8.34
CA CYS A 17 20.24 45.30 6.86
C CYS A 17 21.43 45.49 5.87
N THR A 18 21.68 44.60 4.89
CA THR A 18 20.93 44.50 3.62
C THR A 18 21.50 43.39 2.70
N GLY A 19 20.62 42.74 1.93
CA GLY A 19 20.92 41.91 0.74
C GLY A 19 21.46 40.51 1.05
N VAL A 20 20.89 39.39 0.62
CA VAL A 20 20.21 39.00 -0.64
C VAL A 20 19.43 37.69 -0.30
N PRO A 21 18.40 37.27 -1.04
CA PRO A 21 18.23 35.83 -1.22
C PRO A 21 18.36 35.45 -2.69
N ASP A 22 19.34 34.55 -2.89
CA ASP A 22 19.56 33.72 -4.06
C ASP A 22 18.26 33.23 -4.71
N GLU A 23 18.25 33.27 -6.03
CA GLU A 23 17.37 32.48 -6.89
C GLU A 23 17.72 30.98 -6.74
N GLY A 24 17.23 30.37 -5.67
CA GLY A 24 17.19 28.92 -5.49
C GLY A 24 15.76 28.44 -5.65
N GLY A 25 15.32 28.26 -6.89
CA GLY A 25 13.99 27.74 -7.24
C GLY A 25 13.76 26.33 -6.70
N ALA A 26 13.31 26.23 -5.46
CA ALA A 26 12.61 25.07 -4.94
C ALA A 26 11.11 25.37 -5.02
N THR A 27 10.42 24.79 -5.99
CA THR A 27 8.96 24.68 -5.92
C THR A 27 8.61 24.03 -4.58
N PRO A 28 7.81 24.65 -3.70
CA PRO A 28 7.44 24.02 -2.44
C PRO A 28 6.70 22.73 -2.76
N LYS A 29 7.27 21.58 -2.36
CA LYS A 29 6.59 20.29 -2.42
C LYS A 29 5.34 20.42 -1.57
N ALA A 30 4.17 20.49 -2.23
CA ALA A 30 2.89 20.61 -1.54
C ALA A 30 2.81 19.48 -0.49
N PRO A 31 2.31 19.76 0.73
CA PRO A 31 2.19 18.73 1.74
C PRO A 31 1.28 17.63 1.20
N VAL A 32 1.82 16.42 1.19
CA VAL A 32 1.16 15.23 0.68
C VAL A 32 0.44 14.57 1.85
N HIS A 33 -0.89 14.46 1.77
CA HIS A 33 -1.74 14.04 2.89
C HIS A 33 -2.14 12.56 2.75
N PRO A 34 -2.31 11.81 3.85
CA PRO A 34 -2.94 10.49 3.84
C PRO A 34 -4.39 10.57 3.31
N ILE A 35 -4.75 9.64 2.44
CA ILE A 35 -6.13 9.45 1.96
C ILE A 35 -6.62 8.10 2.48
N HIS A 36 -7.69 8.12 3.27
CA HIS A 36 -8.37 6.92 3.75
C HIS A 36 -9.82 6.93 3.25
N LEU A 37 -10.22 5.89 2.52
CA LEU A 37 -11.62 5.66 2.15
C LEU A 37 -12.09 4.38 2.83
N ARG A 38 -13.19 4.51 3.57
CA ARG A 38 -13.93 3.36 4.09
C ARG A 38 -15.25 3.26 3.36
N VAL A 39 -15.50 2.10 2.76
CA VAL A 39 -16.76 1.80 2.08
C VAL A 39 -17.39 0.58 2.74
N SER A 40 -18.60 0.74 3.26
CA SER A 40 -19.44 -0.39 3.64
C SER A 40 -20.75 -0.33 2.88
N ALA A 41 -21.47 -1.45 2.86
CA ALA A 41 -22.83 -1.54 2.32
C ALA A 41 -23.81 -0.50 2.89
N ALA A 42 -23.47 0.23 3.96
CA ALA A 42 -24.30 1.26 4.56
C ALA A 42 -23.76 2.69 4.41
N GLN A 43 -22.45 2.89 4.16
CA GLN A 43 -21.81 4.22 4.25
C GLN A 43 -20.52 4.31 3.40
N VAL A 44 -20.34 5.42 2.68
CA VAL A 44 -19.10 5.80 1.98
C VAL A 44 -18.58 7.09 2.60
N PHE A 45 -17.35 7.07 3.12
CA PHE A 45 -16.69 8.27 3.66
C PHE A 45 -15.28 8.43 3.10
N LEU A 46 -15.02 9.55 2.44
CA LEU A 46 -13.66 10.01 2.15
C LEU A 46 -13.13 10.75 3.37
N MET A 47 -12.14 10.17 4.04
CA MET A 47 -11.44 10.77 5.17
C MET A 47 -10.11 11.31 4.66
N LYS A 48 -9.89 12.61 4.87
CA LYS A 48 -8.56 13.20 4.73
C LYS A 48 -8.05 13.48 6.12
N GLU A 49 -6.85 13.01 6.40
CA GLU A 49 -6.17 13.36 7.64
C GLU A 49 -5.41 14.67 7.43
N GLU A 50 -5.88 15.74 8.08
CA GLU A 50 -5.14 16.99 8.19
C GLU A 50 -4.74 17.20 9.66
N LYS A 51 -3.43 17.13 9.95
CA LYS A 51 -2.86 17.43 11.28
C LYS A 51 -3.46 16.61 12.44
N GLY A 52 -3.80 15.35 12.20
CA GLY A 52 -4.33 14.43 13.22
C GLY A 52 -5.81 14.62 13.55
N GLU A 53 -6.53 15.45 12.79
CA GLU A 53 -8.00 15.49 12.82
C GLU A 53 -8.54 14.77 11.58
N GLU A 54 -9.21 13.63 11.82
CA GLU A 54 -9.97 12.92 10.79
C GLU A 54 -11.30 13.65 10.56
N SER A 55 -11.48 14.21 9.36
CA SER A 55 -12.75 14.84 8.97
C SER A 55 -13.30 14.17 7.72
N PRO A 56 -14.58 13.72 7.72
CA PRO A 56 -15.22 13.23 6.51
C PRO A 56 -15.41 14.40 5.55
N ILE A 57 -14.74 14.35 4.39
CA ILE A 57 -14.82 15.39 3.35
C ILE A 57 -16.04 15.17 2.45
N TYR A 58 -16.58 13.96 2.39
CA TYR A 58 -17.66 13.64 1.47
C TYR A 58 -18.58 12.53 1.99
N THR A 59 -19.88 12.80 2.01
CA THR A 59 -20.97 11.81 2.12
C THR A 59 -21.78 11.87 0.83
N PRO A 60 -21.49 11.05 -0.19
CA PRO A 60 -22.40 10.96 -1.30
C PRO A 60 -23.65 10.18 -0.85
N LEU A 61 -24.80 10.86 -0.80
CA LEU A 61 -26.10 10.20 -0.87
C LEU A 61 -26.26 9.63 -2.28
N LEU A 62 -25.65 8.46 -2.53
CA LEU A 62 -25.76 7.72 -3.78
C LEU A 62 -26.93 6.75 -3.68
N ASN A 63 -28.08 7.21 -4.17
CA ASN A 63 -29.38 6.53 -4.11
C ASN A 63 -29.57 5.44 -5.18
N ASP A 64 -28.52 4.73 -5.60
CA ASP A 64 -28.66 3.61 -6.54
C ASP A 64 -28.04 2.36 -5.94
N LEU A 65 -28.89 1.35 -5.67
CA LEU A 65 -28.54 0.06 -5.08
C LEU A 65 -27.45 -0.70 -5.86
N GLU A 66 -27.23 -0.32 -7.12
CA GLU A 66 -26.22 -0.86 -8.04
C GLU A 66 -24.81 -0.26 -7.80
N LEU A 67 -24.70 0.86 -7.08
CA LEU A 67 -23.41 1.53 -6.81
C LEU A 67 -22.82 1.16 -5.44
N ILE A 68 -23.61 0.61 -4.52
CA ILE A 68 -23.16 0.22 -3.17
C ILE A 68 -22.38 -1.10 -3.17
N THR A 69 -22.28 -1.79 -4.31
CA THR A 69 -21.54 -3.05 -4.42
C THR A 69 -20.16 -2.91 -5.04
N THR A 70 -19.77 -1.73 -5.52
CA THR A 70 -18.46 -1.52 -6.16
C THR A 70 -17.74 -0.33 -5.53
N SER A 71 -16.47 -0.47 -5.20
CA SER A 71 -15.62 0.61 -4.70
C SER A 71 -14.40 0.74 -5.58
N PHE A 72 -14.11 1.96 -6.02
CA PHE A 72 -12.96 2.25 -6.87
C PHE A 72 -12.29 3.53 -6.39
N ILE A 73 -10.97 3.49 -6.20
CA ILE A 73 -10.14 4.66 -6.00
C ILE A 73 -8.95 4.57 -6.94
N GLU A 74 -8.65 5.69 -7.60
CA GLU A 74 -7.38 5.91 -8.24
C GLU A 74 -6.71 7.13 -7.59
N THR A 75 -5.44 7.01 -7.23
CA THR A 75 -4.73 8.13 -6.59
C THR A 75 -3.22 8.10 -6.84
N SER A 76 -2.58 9.27 -6.86
CA SER A 76 -1.14 9.37 -7.14
C SER A 76 -0.44 10.44 -6.33
N ASN A 77 0.86 10.24 -6.11
CA ASN A 77 1.73 11.17 -5.39
C ASN A 77 1.29 11.41 -3.93
N ASN A 78 0.84 10.36 -3.25
CA ASN A 78 0.39 10.39 -1.86
C ASN A 78 1.37 9.75 -0.89
N THR A 79 1.35 10.18 0.37
CA THR A 79 2.08 9.51 1.44
C THR A 79 1.43 8.15 1.68
N GLN A 80 0.10 8.13 1.69
CA GLN A 80 -0.67 6.91 1.95
C GLN A 80 -1.99 6.96 1.19
N ALA A 81 -2.38 5.80 0.65
CA ALA A 81 -3.69 5.55 0.09
C ALA A 81 -4.24 4.26 0.66
N THR A 82 -5.38 4.34 1.34
CA THR A 82 -6.03 3.18 1.95
C THR A 82 -7.48 3.09 1.49
N LEU A 83 -7.90 1.90 1.06
CA LEU A 83 -9.29 1.55 0.80
C LEU A 83 -9.66 0.34 1.66
N GLU A 84 -10.63 0.51 2.54
CA GLU A 84 -11.21 -0.58 3.32
C GLU A 84 -12.65 -0.84 2.85
N THR A 85 -12.96 -2.10 2.51
CA THR A 85 -14.31 -2.46 2.05
C THR A 85 -14.85 -3.74 2.68
N SER A 86 -16.17 -3.84 2.79
CA SER A 86 -16.81 -5.10 3.16
C SER A 86 -18.15 -5.30 2.47
N ASN A 87 -18.44 -6.55 2.11
CA ASN A 87 -19.69 -6.97 1.48
C ASN A 87 -19.94 -6.30 0.10
N ASN A 88 -18.88 -6.12 -0.67
CA ASN A 88 -18.94 -5.55 -2.01
C ASN A 88 -18.86 -6.64 -3.09
N THR A 89 -19.48 -6.44 -4.23
CA THR A 89 -19.12 -7.19 -5.44
C THR A 89 -17.67 -6.92 -5.84
N GLN A 90 -17.22 -5.66 -5.83
CA GLN A 90 -15.87 -5.30 -6.26
C GLN A 90 -15.24 -4.21 -5.40
N ALA A 91 -13.94 -4.33 -5.13
CA ALA A 91 -13.14 -3.26 -4.55
C ALA A 91 -11.81 -3.14 -5.29
N THR A 92 -11.51 -1.95 -5.80
CA THR A 92 -10.31 -1.67 -6.57
C THR A 92 -9.62 -0.43 -6.03
N LEU A 93 -8.31 -0.53 -5.79
CA LEU A 93 -7.44 0.59 -5.46
C LEU A 93 -6.28 0.61 -6.46
N GLU A 94 -6.20 1.68 -7.23
CA GLU A 94 -5.11 1.94 -8.17
C GLU A 94 -4.25 3.09 -7.65
N THR A 95 -2.93 2.87 -7.57
CA THR A 95 -2.02 3.89 -7.06
C THR A 95 -0.73 4.03 -7.82
N SER A 96 -0.18 5.25 -7.86
CA SER A 96 1.16 5.48 -8.38
C SER A 96 1.95 6.53 -7.60
N ASN A 97 3.26 6.31 -7.46
CA ASN A 97 4.17 7.22 -6.77
C ASN A 97 3.78 7.50 -5.31
N ASN A 98 3.30 6.48 -4.61
CA ASN A 98 2.93 6.59 -3.20
C ASN A 98 3.97 5.96 -2.27
N THR A 99 4.09 6.43 -1.03
CA THR A 99 4.89 5.69 -0.05
C THR A 99 4.20 4.37 0.30
N GLN A 100 2.91 4.41 0.64
CA GLN A 100 2.11 3.25 1.02
C GLN A 100 0.80 3.20 0.23
N ALA A 101 0.43 2.00 -0.23
CA ALA A 101 -0.91 1.69 -0.71
C ALA A 101 -1.45 0.43 -0.02
N THR A 102 -2.67 0.50 0.51
CA THR A 102 -3.28 -0.59 1.26
C THR A 102 -4.73 -0.78 0.84
N LEU A 103 -5.08 -2.00 0.44
CA LEU A 103 -6.47 -2.41 0.20
C LEU A 103 -6.82 -3.53 1.17
N GLU A 104 -7.83 -3.31 2.01
CA GLU A 104 -8.35 -4.30 2.95
C GLU A 104 -9.79 -4.62 2.56
N THR A 105 -10.10 -5.91 2.41
CA THR A 105 -11.44 -6.32 1.97
C THR A 105 -11.95 -7.55 2.70
N SER A 106 -13.27 -7.61 2.92
CA SER A 106 -13.89 -8.80 3.47
C SER A 106 -15.25 -9.10 2.86
N ASN A 107 -15.51 -10.37 2.55
CA ASN A 107 -16.77 -10.84 1.96
C ASN A 107 -17.04 -10.19 0.59
N ASN A 108 -16.01 -10.05 -0.23
CA ASN A 108 -16.14 -9.47 -1.57
C ASN A 108 -16.10 -10.52 -2.67
N THR A 109 -16.73 -10.26 -3.82
CA THR A 109 -16.49 -11.13 -4.98
C THR A 109 -15.08 -10.92 -5.51
N GLN A 110 -14.67 -9.67 -5.71
CA GLN A 110 -13.34 -9.33 -6.23
C GLN A 110 -12.67 -8.19 -5.43
N ALA A 111 -11.38 -8.33 -5.19
CA ALA A 111 -10.51 -7.29 -4.65
C ALA A 111 -9.24 -7.16 -5.49
N THR A 112 -8.96 -5.96 -5.98
CA THR A 112 -7.81 -5.67 -6.85
C THR A 112 -7.03 -4.47 -6.34
N LEU A 113 -5.72 -4.64 -6.10
CA LEU A 113 -4.80 -3.54 -5.83
C LEU A 113 -3.75 -3.49 -6.93
N GLU A 114 -3.71 -2.38 -7.66
CA GLU A 114 -2.69 -2.12 -8.69
C GLU A 114 -1.80 -0.96 -8.25
N THR A 115 -0.49 -1.17 -8.28
CA THR A 115 0.46 -0.15 -7.81
C THR A 115 1.68 -0.02 -8.69
N SER A 116 2.20 1.20 -8.81
CA SER A 116 3.42 1.48 -9.56
C SER A 116 4.29 2.54 -8.88
N ASN A 117 5.58 2.26 -8.74
CA ASN A 117 6.55 3.16 -8.10
C ASN A 117 6.21 3.49 -6.64
N ASN A 118 5.76 2.49 -5.89
CA ASN A 118 5.47 2.65 -4.47
C ASN A 118 6.59 2.09 -3.57
N THR A 119 6.70 2.56 -2.33
CA THR A 119 7.58 1.89 -1.37
C THR A 119 6.96 0.56 -0.93
N GLN A 120 5.68 0.57 -0.56
CA GLN A 120 4.95 -0.60 -0.12
C GLN A 120 3.54 -0.67 -0.74
N ALA A 121 3.16 -1.88 -1.16
CA ALA A 121 1.79 -2.22 -1.54
C ALA A 121 1.33 -3.44 -0.73
N THR A 122 0.14 -3.35 -0.14
CA THR A 122 -0.42 -4.40 0.69
C THR A 122 -1.88 -4.63 0.35
N LEU A 123 -2.23 -5.87 0.00
CA LEU A 123 -3.61 -6.31 -0.17
C LEU A 123 -3.91 -7.40 0.87
N GLU A 124 -4.88 -7.13 1.73
CA GLU A 124 -5.37 -8.08 2.74
C GLU A 124 -6.83 -8.42 2.45
N THR A 125 -7.13 -9.71 2.35
CA THR A 125 -8.49 -10.15 2.00
C THR A 125 -8.96 -11.36 2.80
N SER A 126 -10.26 -11.40 3.09
CA SER A 126 -10.86 -12.52 3.81
C SER A 126 -12.26 -12.84 3.29
N ASN A 127 -12.50 -14.11 2.97
CA ASN A 127 -13.77 -14.61 2.41
C ASN A 127 -14.12 -13.99 1.05
N ASN A 128 -13.14 -13.89 0.15
CA ASN A 128 -13.35 -13.37 -1.19
C ASN A 128 -13.37 -14.48 -2.26
N THR A 129 -14.03 -14.24 -3.40
CA THR A 129 -13.85 -15.16 -4.55
C THR A 129 -12.45 -14.98 -5.15
N GLN A 130 -12.06 -13.73 -5.44
CA GLN A 130 -10.75 -13.42 -6.02
C GLN A 130 -10.07 -12.25 -5.32
N ALA A 131 -8.77 -12.38 -5.10
CA ALA A 131 -7.89 -11.32 -4.65
C ALA A 131 -6.66 -11.23 -5.57
N THR A 132 -6.42 -10.05 -6.13
CA THR A 132 -5.32 -9.80 -7.07
C THR A 132 -4.51 -8.58 -6.64
N LEU A 133 -3.20 -8.76 -6.47
CA LEU A 133 -2.26 -7.66 -6.26
C LEU A 133 -1.28 -7.62 -7.44
N GLU A 134 -1.29 -6.53 -8.19
CA GLU A 134 -0.36 -6.27 -9.28
C GLU A 134 0.54 -5.09 -8.93
N THR A 135 1.86 -5.29 -9.03
CA THR A 135 2.82 -4.24 -8.65
C THR A 135 3.97 -4.13 -9.63
N SER A 136 4.42 -2.90 -9.88
CA SER A 136 5.66 -2.66 -10.62
C SER A 136 6.54 -1.62 -9.95
N ASN A 137 7.85 -1.86 -9.92
CA ASN A 137 8.85 -0.94 -9.40
C ASN A 137 8.62 -0.56 -7.93
N ASN A 138 8.22 -1.53 -7.11
CA ASN A 138 8.00 -1.31 -5.68
C ASN A 138 9.18 -1.82 -4.83
N THR A 139 9.36 -1.27 -3.63
CA THR A 139 10.29 -1.93 -2.68
C THR A 139 9.68 -3.24 -2.20
N GLN A 140 8.42 -3.22 -1.77
CA GLN A 140 7.74 -4.38 -1.20
C GLN A 140 6.31 -4.51 -1.72
N ALA A 141 5.90 -5.75 -1.98
CA ALA A 141 4.53 -6.13 -2.29
C ALA A 141 4.11 -7.33 -1.44
N SER A 142 2.98 -7.20 -0.75
CA SER A 142 2.44 -8.25 0.13
C SER A 142 0.97 -8.51 -0.17
N LEU A 143 0.63 -9.76 -0.44
CA LEU A 143 -0.75 -10.23 -0.55
C LEU A 143 -1.00 -11.26 0.54
N GLU A 144 -1.90 -10.95 1.46
CA GLU A 144 -2.37 -11.88 2.50
C GLU A 144 -3.84 -12.21 2.26
N THR A 145 -4.16 -13.51 2.24
CA THR A 145 -5.54 -13.96 1.96
C THR A 145 -5.95 -15.13 2.83
N SER A 146 -7.24 -15.16 3.19
CA SER A 146 -7.83 -16.24 3.97
C SER A 146 -9.22 -16.61 3.46
N ASN A 147 -9.48 -17.89 3.25
CA ASN A 147 -10.76 -18.43 2.78
C ASN A 147 -11.19 -17.87 1.41
N ASN A 148 -10.24 -17.75 0.48
CA ASN A 148 -10.52 -17.29 -0.88
C ASN A 148 -10.58 -18.44 -1.90
N THR A 149 -11.28 -18.23 -3.02
CA THR A 149 -11.13 -19.19 -4.14
C THR A 149 -9.77 -19.02 -4.80
N GLN A 150 -9.40 -17.80 -5.19
CA GLN A 150 -8.13 -17.49 -5.86
C GLN A 150 -7.42 -16.31 -5.18
N ALA A 151 -6.11 -16.46 -4.99
CA ALA A 151 -5.20 -15.37 -4.64
C ALA A 151 -4.06 -15.30 -5.67
N THR A 152 -3.81 -14.12 -6.24
CA THR A 152 -2.78 -13.91 -7.25
C THR A 152 -1.96 -12.67 -6.93
N LEU A 153 -0.64 -12.85 -6.80
CA LEU A 153 0.32 -11.76 -6.67
C LEU A 153 1.23 -11.75 -7.89
N VAL A 154 1.15 -10.68 -8.69
CA VAL A 154 2.02 -10.43 -9.85
C VAL A 154 2.91 -9.25 -9.55
N THR A 155 4.23 -9.42 -9.70
CA THR A 155 5.19 -8.36 -9.40
C THR A 155 6.31 -8.27 -10.44
N SER A 156 6.72 -7.04 -10.75
CA SER A 156 7.86 -6.78 -11.63
C SER A 156 8.77 -5.70 -11.06
N ASN A 157 10.08 -5.95 -11.05
CA ASN A 157 11.11 -5.01 -10.59
C ASN A 157 10.95 -4.62 -9.11
N ASN A 158 10.58 -5.58 -8.25
CA ASN A 158 10.45 -5.33 -6.82
C ASN A 158 11.64 -5.83 -6.00
N THR A 159 11.88 -5.26 -4.83
CA THR A 159 12.87 -5.87 -3.91
C THR A 159 12.30 -7.15 -3.30
N GLN A 160 11.08 -7.10 -2.76
CA GLN A 160 10.42 -8.25 -2.12
C GLN A 160 8.99 -8.42 -2.64
N ALA A 161 8.61 -9.66 -2.91
CA ALA A 161 7.23 -10.08 -3.13
C ALA A 161 6.86 -11.22 -2.17
N THR A 162 5.75 -11.10 -1.46
CA THR A 162 5.29 -12.09 -0.48
C THR A 162 3.81 -12.38 -0.71
N LEU A 163 3.48 -13.66 -0.92
CA LEU A 163 2.11 -14.16 -0.97
C LEU A 163 1.89 -15.14 0.18
N GLU A 164 1.02 -14.78 1.11
CA GLU A 164 0.61 -15.59 2.24
C GLU A 164 -0.87 -15.95 2.12
N THR A 165 -1.19 -17.24 2.19
CA THR A 165 -2.55 -17.71 1.93
C THR A 165 -2.95 -18.84 2.88
N SER A 166 -4.22 -18.84 3.29
CA SER A 166 -4.77 -19.86 4.18
C SER A 166 -6.16 -20.29 3.72
N ASN A 167 -6.39 -21.59 3.60
CA ASN A 167 -7.67 -22.19 3.19
C ASN A 167 -8.16 -21.70 1.81
N ASN A 168 -7.25 -21.50 0.86
CA ASN A 168 -7.63 -21.12 -0.49
C ASN A 168 -7.73 -22.32 -1.45
N THR A 169 -8.50 -22.19 -2.53
CA THR A 169 -8.44 -23.19 -3.60
C THR A 169 -7.12 -23.06 -4.36
N GLN A 170 -6.74 -21.86 -4.78
CA GLN A 170 -5.52 -21.61 -5.54
C GLN A 170 -4.78 -20.36 -5.06
N ALA A 171 -3.45 -20.45 -5.03
CA ALA A 171 -2.54 -19.35 -4.77
C ALA A 171 -1.45 -19.29 -5.84
N THR A 172 -1.25 -18.13 -6.45
CA THR A 172 -0.27 -17.94 -7.52
C THR A 172 0.61 -16.73 -7.22
N LEU A 173 1.93 -16.93 -7.15
CA LEU A 173 2.92 -15.86 -7.07
C LEU A 173 3.76 -15.85 -8.34
N GLU A 174 3.63 -14.79 -9.13
CA GLU A 174 4.41 -14.53 -10.33
C GLU A 174 5.34 -13.33 -10.11
N THR A 175 6.63 -13.51 -10.38
CA THR A 175 7.63 -12.47 -10.16
C THR A 175 8.62 -12.36 -11.31
N SER A 176 8.99 -11.13 -11.66
CA SER A 176 10.01 -10.83 -12.66
C SER A 176 10.96 -9.74 -12.16
N ASN A 177 12.27 -9.95 -12.32
CA ASN A 177 13.30 -9.00 -11.90
C ASN A 177 13.24 -8.62 -10.41
N ASN A 178 12.83 -9.56 -9.55
CA ASN A 178 12.78 -9.33 -8.12
C ASN A 178 14.04 -9.78 -7.39
N THR A 179 14.31 -9.21 -6.22
CA THR A 179 15.40 -9.72 -5.35
C THR A 179 14.96 -10.93 -4.54
N GLN A 180 13.74 -10.96 -4.00
CA GLN A 180 13.21 -12.07 -3.22
C GLN A 180 11.72 -12.32 -3.51
N ALA A 181 11.35 -13.60 -3.54
CA ALA A 181 9.97 -14.05 -3.69
C ALA A 181 9.64 -15.11 -2.63
N THR A 182 8.54 -14.94 -1.91
CA THR A 182 8.09 -15.85 -0.86
C THR A 182 6.62 -16.22 -1.09
N LEU A 183 6.32 -17.51 -1.20
CA LEU A 183 4.96 -18.04 -1.23
C LEU A 183 4.76 -19.00 -0.05
N GLU A 184 3.92 -18.61 0.91
CA GLU A 184 3.51 -19.44 2.03
C GLU A 184 2.02 -19.79 1.91
N THR A 185 1.71 -21.08 2.02
CA THR A 185 0.34 -21.59 1.90
C THR A 185 0.02 -22.57 3.01
N ILE A 186 -1.17 -22.45 3.59
CA ILE A 186 -1.71 -23.35 4.62
C ILE A 186 -3.06 -23.84 4.14
N ASN A 187 -3.26 -25.17 4.08
CA ASN A 187 -4.53 -25.79 3.67
C ASN A 187 -5.03 -25.38 2.27
N ASN A 188 -4.12 -25.04 1.35
CA ASN A 188 -4.50 -24.74 -0.02
C ASN A 188 -4.54 -25.98 -0.91
N THR A 189 -5.51 -26.04 -1.83
CA THR A 189 -5.56 -27.13 -2.82
C THR A 189 -4.36 -27.01 -3.77
N GLN A 190 -4.14 -25.84 -4.37
CA GLN A 190 -3.05 -25.58 -5.31
C GLN A 190 -2.24 -24.34 -4.94
N ALA A 191 -0.94 -24.38 -5.24
CA ALA A 191 -0.03 -23.27 -5.00
C ALA A 191 1.10 -23.28 -6.04
N THR A 192 1.28 -22.15 -6.72
CA THR A 192 2.23 -21.98 -7.84
C THR A 192 3.14 -20.80 -7.58
N LEU A 193 4.46 -20.99 -7.75
CA LEU A 193 5.46 -19.93 -7.69
C LEU A 193 6.24 -19.93 -9.01
N GLU A 194 6.11 -18.84 -9.76
CA GLU A 194 6.82 -18.61 -11.02
C GLU A 194 7.73 -17.39 -10.89
N THR A 195 9.00 -17.57 -11.24
CA THR A 195 10.01 -16.52 -11.13
C THR A 195 10.85 -16.42 -12.39
N SER A 196 11.16 -15.20 -12.81
CA SER A 196 12.00 -14.92 -13.98
C SER A 196 12.97 -13.79 -13.69
N ASN A 197 14.24 -13.94 -14.08
CA ASN A 197 15.28 -12.92 -13.89
C ASN A 197 15.45 -12.40 -12.45
N ASN A 198 15.08 -13.20 -11.45
CA ASN A 198 15.22 -12.80 -10.05
C ASN A 198 16.67 -12.95 -9.57
N ASN A 199 17.19 -11.93 -8.89
CA ASN A 199 18.61 -11.85 -8.48
C ASN A 199 18.90 -12.61 -7.16
N SER A 200 17.89 -13.19 -6.49
CA SER A 200 18.07 -13.95 -5.24
C SER A 200 16.86 -14.79 -4.79
N ARG A 201 17.07 -15.51 -3.67
CA ARG A 201 16.29 -16.60 -3.03
C ARG A 201 14.76 -16.57 -3.24
N CYS A 202 14.25 -17.68 -3.78
CA CYS A 202 12.82 -18.02 -3.77
C CYS A 202 12.51 -18.95 -2.59
N LYS A 203 11.45 -18.66 -1.84
CA LYS A 203 10.95 -19.52 -0.76
C LYS A 203 9.52 -19.96 -1.09
N PHE A 204 9.30 -21.27 -1.10
CA PHE A 204 7.98 -21.86 -1.22
C PHE A 204 7.73 -22.78 -0.04
N LYS A 205 6.66 -22.54 0.70
CA LYS A 205 6.27 -23.33 1.87
C LYS A 205 4.80 -23.69 1.76
N LYS A 206 4.51 -25.00 1.78
CA LYS A 206 3.15 -25.53 1.79
C LYS A 206 2.97 -26.38 3.05
N ALA A 207 2.01 -25.98 3.89
CA ALA A 207 1.59 -26.74 5.06
C ALA A 207 0.18 -27.28 4.85
N TYR A 208 -0.02 -28.56 5.18
CA TYR A 208 -1.33 -29.18 5.25
C TYR A 208 -1.60 -29.54 6.71
N HIS A 209 -2.72 -29.12 7.28
CA HIS A 209 -3.22 -29.74 8.51
C HIS A 209 -3.93 -31.05 8.14
N GLN A 210 -3.42 -32.15 8.68
CA GLN A 210 -4.08 -33.47 8.68
C GLN A 210 -5.12 -33.54 9.79
#